data_AF-A0A177PQQ4-F1
#
_entry.id   AF-A0A177PQQ4-F1
#
_cell.length_a   1.000
_cell.length_b   1.000
_cell.length_c   1.000
_cell.angle_alpha   90.00
_cell.angle_beta   90.00
_cell.angle_gamma   90.00
#
_symmetry.space_group_name_H-M   'P 1'
#
loop_
_entity.id
_entity.type
_entity.pdbx_description
1 polymer ?
#
loop_
_entity_poly.entity_id
_entity_poly.type
_entity_poly.pdbx_seq_one_letter_code
_entity_poly.pdbx_strand_id
1 'polypeptide(L)'
;MIRRDSEAQRTDRALAENKRDFRSSVAALVLAPSPRALRFFAVGLLNTAFGYAIFYFVWRATQDSTVAAGVSTAIGALFNFLSIGRLVFGSADPRFLGRFIAVYAALFVVDALALRALEHLGAEAALAQAALTPVLATLSYLLNRDFVFRTGAGDA
;
A
#
# COMPACT_ATOMS: atom_id res chain seq x y z
N MET A 1 41.34 0.93 -46.07
CA MET A 1 41.32 1.60 -44.76
C MET A 1 39.90 1.84 -44.20
N ILE A 2 38.81 1.35 -44.85
CA ILE A 2 37.41 1.68 -44.48
C ILE A 2 36.73 0.63 -43.56
N ARG A 3 37.29 -0.59 -43.41
CA ARG A 3 36.65 -1.66 -42.62
C ARG A 3 36.79 -1.53 -41.09
N ARG A 4 37.87 -0.93 -40.57
CA ARG A 4 38.11 -0.85 -39.12
C ARG A 4 37.12 0.06 -38.38
N ASP A 5 36.72 1.16 -39.00
CA ASP A 5 35.75 2.11 -38.41
C ASP A 5 34.35 1.51 -38.28
N SER A 6 34.02 0.57 -39.18
CA SER A 6 32.72 -0.12 -39.16
C SER A 6 32.59 -1.16 -38.05
N GLU A 7 33.69 -1.75 -37.59
CA GLU A 7 33.67 -2.70 -36.48
C GLU A 7 33.57 -1.97 -35.13
N ALA A 8 34.38 -0.93 -34.91
CA ALA A 8 34.34 -0.14 -33.69
C ALA A 8 32.96 0.49 -33.45
N GLN A 9 32.33 1.07 -34.49
CA GLN A 9 30.97 1.61 -34.38
C GLN A 9 29.92 0.55 -34.08
N ARG A 10 30.11 -0.71 -34.52
CA ARG A 10 29.20 -1.81 -34.21
C ARG A 10 29.35 -2.25 -32.76
N THR A 11 30.58 -2.34 -32.26
CA THR A 11 30.85 -2.72 -30.88
C THR A 11 30.31 -1.68 -29.90
N ASP A 12 30.52 -0.39 -30.19
CA ASP A 12 30.04 0.71 -29.34
C ASP A 12 28.52 0.79 -29.31
N ARG A 13 27.85 0.57 -30.44
CA ARG A 13 26.38 0.49 -30.50
C ARG A 13 25.85 -0.70 -29.71
N ALA A 14 26.45 -1.88 -29.85
CA ALA A 14 26.06 -3.07 -29.12
C ALA A 14 26.26 -2.92 -27.60
N LEU A 15 27.35 -2.25 -27.18
CA LEU A 15 27.60 -1.94 -25.77
C LEU A 15 26.59 -0.92 -25.22
N ALA A 16 26.21 0.08 -26.03
CA ALA A 16 25.21 1.08 -25.65
C ALA A 16 23.80 0.47 -25.52
N GLU A 17 23.42 -0.43 -26.42
CA GLU A 17 22.16 -1.17 -26.38
C GLU A 17 22.11 -2.10 -25.16
N ASN A 18 23.15 -2.91 -24.93
CA ASN A 18 23.22 -3.79 -23.77
C ASN A 18 23.19 -3.01 -22.44
N LYS A 19 23.88 -1.86 -22.37
CA LYS A 19 23.85 -0.99 -21.19
C LYS A 19 22.46 -0.35 -20.97
N ARG A 20 21.72 -0.07 -22.06
CA ARG A 20 20.35 0.46 -21.99
C ARG A 20 19.36 -0.62 -21.54
N ASP A 21 19.47 -1.84 -22.08
CA ASP A 21 18.65 -2.99 -21.71
C ASP A 21 18.91 -3.49 -20.28
N PHE A 22 20.16 -3.45 -19.85
CA PHE A 22 20.50 -3.76 -18.46
C PHE A 22 19.94 -2.71 -17.50
N ARG A 23 20.05 -1.41 -17.83
CA ARG A 23 19.49 -0.33 -17.00
C ARG A 23 17.96 -0.35 -16.96
N SER A 24 17.29 -0.65 -18.07
CA SER A 24 15.83 -0.80 -18.09
C SER A 24 15.37 -2.01 -17.29
N SER A 25 16.11 -3.13 -17.37
CA SER A 25 15.82 -4.34 -16.61
C SER A 25 16.07 -4.19 -15.11
N VAL A 26 17.16 -3.53 -14.71
CA VAL A 26 17.48 -3.25 -13.30
C VAL A 26 16.51 -2.21 -12.74
N ALA A 27 16.18 -1.15 -13.48
CA ALA A 27 15.18 -0.18 -13.05
C ALA A 27 13.80 -0.83 -12.90
N ALA A 28 13.40 -1.70 -13.83
CA ALA A 28 12.16 -2.46 -13.73
C ALA A 28 12.18 -3.42 -12.52
N LEU A 29 13.29 -4.09 -12.24
CA LEU A 29 13.40 -5.00 -11.10
C LEU A 29 13.41 -4.27 -9.74
N VAL A 30 14.04 -3.09 -9.68
CA VAL A 30 14.14 -2.27 -8.47
C VAL A 30 12.85 -1.49 -8.19
N LEU A 31 12.05 -1.17 -9.21
CA LEU A 31 10.85 -0.34 -9.08
C LEU A 31 9.53 -1.10 -9.26
N ALA A 32 9.51 -2.32 -9.81
CA ALA A 32 8.26 -3.06 -9.98
C ALA A 32 7.76 -3.57 -8.62
N PRO A 33 6.63 -3.02 -8.11
CA PRO A 33 6.00 -3.58 -6.92
C PRO A 33 5.58 -5.02 -7.25
N SER A 34 5.71 -5.93 -6.29
CA SER A 34 5.21 -7.29 -6.50
C SER A 34 3.72 -7.26 -6.91
N PRO A 35 3.23 -8.20 -7.74
CA PRO A 35 1.82 -8.25 -8.13
C PRO A 35 0.86 -8.24 -6.93
N ARG A 36 1.29 -8.79 -5.79
CA ARG A 36 0.54 -8.77 -4.54
C ARG A 36 0.51 -7.39 -3.88
N ALA A 37 1.62 -6.65 -3.92
CA ALA A 37 1.65 -5.26 -3.46
C ALA A 37 0.76 -4.36 -4.34
N LEU A 38 0.81 -4.53 -5.67
CA LEU A 38 -0.06 -3.77 -6.58
C LEU A 38 -1.55 -4.05 -6.30
N ARG A 39 -1.92 -5.33 -6.08
CA ARG A 39 -3.27 -5.70 -5.66
C ARG A 39 -3.63 -5.07 -4.31
N PHE A 40 -2.71 -5.05 -3.35
CA PHE A 40 -2.95 -4.40 -2.06
C PHE A 40 -3.27 -2.91 -2.21
N PHE A 41 -2.48 -2.17 -2.99
CA PHE A 41 -2.74 -0.74 -3.22
C PHE A 41 -4.05 -0.51 -3.98
N ALA A 42 -4.35 -1.32 -5.00
CA ALA A 42 -5.61 -1.23 -5.75
C ALA A 42 -6.83 -1.52 -4.86
N VAL A 43 -6.75 -2.57 -4.03
CA VAL A 43 -7.80 -2.92 -3.05
C VAL A 43 -7.89 -1.86 -1.96
N GLY A 44 -6.77 -1.26 -1.55
CA GLY A 44 -6.75 -0.11 -0.64
C GLY A 44 -7.53 1.07 -1.19
N LEU A 45 -7.35 1.42 -2.47
CA LEU A 45 -8.10 2.48 -3.13
C LEU A 45 -9.61 2.18 -3.15
N LEU A 46 -9.97 0.93 -3.47
CA LEU A 46 -11.36 0.46 -3.44
C LEU A 46 -11.96 0.59 -2.02
N ASN A 47 -11.21 0.23 -0.99
CA ASN A 47 -11.64 0.33 0.41
C ASN A 47 -11.86 1.78 0.83
N THR A 48 -10.97 2.69 0.44
CA THR A 48 -11.14 4.13 0.71
C THR A 48 -12.38 4.68 0.01
N ALA A 49 -12.58 4.34 -1.27
CA ALA A 49 -13.77 4.76 -2.00
C ALA A 49 -15.07 4.24 -1.35
N PHE A 50 -15.07 2.97 -0.93
CA PHE A 50 -16.21 2.37 -0.24
C PHE A 50 -16.49 3.02 1.11
N GLY A 51 -15.48 3.22 1.96
CA GLY A 51 -15.63 3.88 3.25
C GLY A 51 -16.16 5.32 3.10
N TYR A 52 -15.62 6.06 2.12
CA TYR A 52 -16.10 7.42 1.81
C TYR A 52 -17.55 7.43 1.32
N ALA A 53 -17.96 6.47 0.49
CA ALA A 53 -19.35 6.35 0.05
C ALA A 53 -20.29 6.13 1.24
N ILE A 54 -19.95 5.21 2.16
CA ILE A 54 -20.74 4.99 3.39
C ILE A 54 -20.80 6.27 4.23
N PHE A 55 -19.67 6.93 4.45
CA PHE A 55 -19.61 8.19 5.17
C PHE A 55 -20.57 9.22 4.55
N TYR A 56 -20.48 9.43 3.24
CA TYR A 56 -21.28 10.41 2.52
C TYR A 56 -22.78 10.12 2.62
N PHE A 57 -23.21 8.87 2.40
CA PHE A 57 -24.64 8.51 2.49
C PHE A 57 -25.19 8.65 3.91
N VAL A 58 -24.44 8.21 4.93
CA VAL A 58 -24.86 8.32 6.33
C VAL A 58 -24.88 9.78 6.77
N TRP A 59 -23.86 10.56 6.41
CA TRP A 59 -23.82 12.00 6.69
C TRP A 59 -24.99 12.72 6.03
N ARG A 60 -25.33 12.39 4.78
CA ARG A 60 -26.50 12.98 4.10
C ARG A 60 -27.81 12.60 4.77
N ALA A 61 -27.95 11.38 5.27
CA ALA A 61 -29.15 10.91 5.95
C ALA A 61 -29.32 11.47 7.37
N THR A 62 -28.23 11.63 8.12
CA THR A 62 -28.25 12.00 9.55
C THR A 62 -27.93 13.46 9.82
N GLN A 63 -27.25 14.13 8.88
CA GLN A 63 -26.62 15.46 9.06
C GLN A 63 -25.61 15.51 10.23
N ASP A 64 -25.15 14.36 10.71
CA ASP A 64 -24.19 14.24 11.81
C ASP A 64 -22.89 13.58 11.31
N SER A 65 -21.79 14.35 11.36
CA SER A 65 -20.48 13.88 10.91
C SER A 65 -19.86 12.85 11.84
N THR A 66 -20.19 12.88 13.13
CA THR A 66 -19.69 11.91 14.13
C THR A 66 -20.34 10.56 13.93
N VAL A 67 -21.67 10.54 13.76
CA VAL A 67 -22.40 9.31 13.44
C VAL A 67 -21.93 8.73 12.11
N ALA A 68 -21.77 9.57 11.09
CA ALA A 68 -21.26 9.16 9.79
C ALA A 68 -19.84 8.57 9.86
N ALA A 69 -18.94 9.20 10.61
CA ALA A 69 -17.59 8.71 10.82
C ALA A 69 -17.57 7.36 11.56
N GLY A 70 -18.39 7.21 12.60
CA GLY A 70 -18.50 5.95 13.35
C GLY A 70 -19.00 4.79 12.49
N VAL A 71 -20.09 5.01 11.75
CA VAL A 71 -20.69 3.98 10.88
C VAL A 71 -19.75 3.64 9.72
N SER A 72 -19.15 4.65 9.07
CA SER A 72 -18.17 4.45 8.00
C SER A 72 -16.95 3.68 8.48
N THR A 73 -16.43 3.98 9.67
CA THR A 73 -15.29 3.28 10.25
C THR A 73 -15.62 1.81 10.52
N ALA A 74 -16.79 1.52 11.12
CA ALA A 74 -17.18 0.15 11.43
C ALA A 74 -17.41 -0.71 10.17
N ILE A 75 -18.25 -0.22 9.25
CA ILE A 75 -18.59 -0.94 8.01
C ILE A 75 -17.37 -1.01 7.09
N GLY A 76 -16.64 0.10 6.97
CA GLY A 76 -15.42 0.21 6.16
C GLY A 76 -14.32 -0.73 6.66
N ALA A 77 -14.10 -0.83 7.98
CA ALA A 77 -13.12 -1.77 8.53
C ALA A 77 -13.47 -3.23 8.22
N LEU A 78 -14.76 -3.60 8.31
CA LEU A 78 -15.21 -4.95 7.96
C LEU A 78 -15.02 -5.23 6.47
N PHE A 79 -15.41 -4.29 5.60
CA PHE A 79 -15.20 -4.41 4.16
C PHE A 79 -13.71 -4.52 3.83
N ASN A 80 -12.87 -3.73 4.49
CA ASN A 80 -11.43 -3.72 4.33
C ASN A 80 -10.80 -5.07 4.73
N PHE A 81 -11.23 -5.67 5.85
CA PHE A 81 -10.82 -7.01 6.24
C PHE A 81 -11.18 -8.07 5.18
N LEU A 82 -12.43 -8.04 4.70
CA LEU A 82 -12.92 -9.02 3.71
C LEU A 82 -12.23 -8.86 2.35
N SER A 83 -12.04 -7.63 1.89
CA SER A 83 -11.46 -7.33 0.59
C SER A 83 -9.96 -7.59 0.59
N ILE A 84 -9.20 -7.15 1.60
CA ILE A 84 -7.77 -7.46 1.72
C ILE A 84 -7.57 -8.97 1.88
N GLY A 85 -8.32 -9.60 2.80
CA GLY A 85 -8.23 -11.02 3.04
C GLY A 85 -8.49 -11.85 1.78
N ARG A 86 -9.64 -11.65 1.12
CA ARG A 86 -10.01 -12.44 -0.08
C ARG A 86 -9.23 -12.06 -1.34
N LEU A 87 -9.11 -10.76 -1.64
CA LEU A 87 -8.59 -10.30 -2.94
C LEU A 87 -7.05 -10.21 -2.97
N VAL A 88 -6.41 -9.95 -1.82
CA VAL A 88 -4.94 -9.80 -1.73
C VAL A 88 -4.27 -11.06 -1.18
N PHE A 89 -4.88 -11.68 -0.16
CA PHE A 89 -4.27 -12.79 0.56
C PHE A 89 -4.89 -14.17 0.30
N GLY A 90 -6.07 -14.23 -0.34
CA GLY A 90 -6.77 -15.48 -0.67
C GLY A 90 -7.50 -16.14 0.50
N SER A 91 -7.59 -15.49 1.67
CA SER A 91 -8.29 -15.99 2.86
C SER A 91 -8.84 -14.84 3.70
N ALA A 92 -10.11 -14.91 4.07
CA ALA A 92 -10.77 -13.97 5.00
C ALA A 92 -11.40 -14.73 6.17
N ASP A 93 -10.66 -15.69 6.73
CA ASP A 93 -11.09 -16.45 7.89
C ASP A 93 -11.34 -15.51 9.09
N PRO A 94 -12.53 -15.53 9.70
CA PRO A 94 -12.88 -14.67 10.85
C PRO A 94 -11.87 -14.72 12.01
N ARG A 95 -11.11 -15.81 12.15
CA ARG A 95 -10.03 -15.96 13.15
C ARG A 95 -8.93 -14.90 12.99
N PHE A 96 -8.77 -14.31 11.80
CA PHE A 96 -7.80 -13.25 11.53
C PHE A 96 -8.33 -11.85 11.81
N LEU A 97 -9.64 -11.68 12.04
CA LEU A 97 -10.26 -10.38 12.27
C LEU A 97 -9.67 -9.67 13.50
N GLY A 98 -9.45 -10.41 14.59
CA GLY A 98 -8.83 -9.86 15.80
C GLY A 98 -7.41 -9.34 15.56
N ARG A 99 -6.60 -10.09 14.79
CA ARG A 99 -5.23 -9.67 14.41
C ARG A 99 -5.25 -8.46 13.48
N PHE A 100 -6.20 -8.43 12.54
CA PHE A 100 -6.38 -7.30 11.63
C PHE A 100 -6.73 -6.02 12.40
N ILE A 101 -7.69 -6.09 13.32
CA ILE A 101 -8.06 -4.96 14.18
C ILE A 101 -6.85 -4.50 15.01
N ALA A 102 -6.07 -5.43 15.58
CA ALA A 102 -4.87 -5.09 16.34
C ALA A 102 -3.81 -4.37 15.49
N VAL A 103 -3.58 -4.80 14.25
CA VAL A 103 -2.66 -4.13 13.31
C VAL A 103 -3.15 -2.73 12.98
N TYR A 104 -4.44 -2.55 12.68
CA TYR A 104 -5.00 -1.23 12.37
C TYR A 104 -4.98 -0.30 13.59
N ALA A 105 -5.27 -0.80 14.79
CA ALA A 105 -5.15 -0.03 16.02
C ALA A 105 -3.70 0.39 16.30
N ALA A 106 -2.72 -0.50 16.08
CA ALA A 106 -1.30 -0.17 16.22
C ALA A 106 -0.86 0.89 15.21
N LEU A 107 -1.28 0.77 13.94
CA LEU A 107 -0.99 1.76 12.91
C LEU A 107 -1.59 3.14 13.24
N PHE A 108 -2.81 3.18 13.79
CA PHE A 108 -3.41 4.43 14.23
C PHE A 108 -2.58 5.11 15.32
N VAL A 109 -2.09 4.35 16.31
CA VAL A 109 -1.22 4.90 17.36
C VAL A 109 0.09 5.41 16.76
N VAL A 110 0.70 4.66 15.84
CA VAL A 110 1.94 5.08 15.15
C VAL A 110 1.70 6.36 14.34
N ASP A 111 0.60 6.44 13.58
CA ASP A 111 0.23 7.63 12.81
C ASP A 111 0.07 8.86 13.70
N ALA A 112 -0.74 8.74 14.77
CA ALA A 112 -0.99 9.84 15.69
C ALA A 112 0.29 10.35 16.39
N LEU A 113 1.17 9.44 16.81
CA LEU A 113 2.44 9.83 17.45
C LEU A 113 3.42 10.46 16.45
N ALA A 114 3.53 9.90 15.24
CA ALA A 114 4.42 10.40 14.21
C ALA A 114 3.97 11.77 13.69
N LEU A 115 2.67 11.96 13.48
CA LEU A 115 2.10 13.24 13.04
C LEU A 115 2.36 14.32 14.08
N ARG A 116 2.05 14.07 15.36
CA ARG A 116 2.31 15.04 16.44
C ARG A 116 3.80 15.37 16.56
N ALA A 117 4.68 14.38 16.39
CA ALA A 117 6.12 14.62 16.40
C ALA A 117 6.56 15.55 15.25
N LEU A 118 6.04 15.34 14.04
CA LEU A 118 6.32 16.20 12.88
C LEU A 118 5.77 17.62 13.07
N GLU A 119 4.56 17.76 13.60
CA GLU A 119 3.97 19.07 13.94
C GLU A 119 4.81 19.81 14.99
N HIS A 120 5.31 19.11 16.01
CA HIS A 120 6.23 19.68 17.01
C HIS A 120 7.56 20.14 16.42
N LEU A 121 7.99 19.55 15.30
CA LEU A 121 9.16 19.99 14.53
C LEU A 121 8.83 21.15 13.56
N GLY A 122 7.60 21.66 13.56
CA GLY A 122 7.15 22.77 12.74
C GLY A 122 6.66 22.37 11.35
N ALA A 123 6.44 21.08 11.09
CA ALA A 123 5.82 20.65 9.84
C ALA A 123 4.35 21.08 9.78
N GLU A 124 3.91 21.52 8.61
CA GLU A 124 2.50 21.75 8.33
C GLU A 124 1.76 20.40 8.30
N ALA A 125 0.59 20.33 8.95
CA ALA A 125 -0.11 19.07 9.21
C ALA A 125 -0.47 18.31 7.93
N ALA A 126 -0.90 19.00 6.86
CA ALA A 126 -1.26 18.34 5.62
C ALA A 126 -0.04 17.74 4.91
N LEU A 127 1.09 18.46 4.86
CA LEU A 127 2.35 17.94 4.32
C LEU A 127 2.91 16.78 5.15
N ALA A 128 2.85 16.87 6.49
CA ALA A 128 3.26 15.79 7.38
C ALA A 128 2.42 14.53 7.15
N GLN A 129 1.09 14.66 7.08
CA GLN A 129 0.19 13.54 6.83
C GLN A 129 0.41 12.93 5.43
N ALA A 130 0.62 13.77 4.41
CA ALA A 130 0.91 13.31 3.05
C ALA A 130 2.20 12.49 2.99
N ALA A 131 3.23 12.88 3.74
CA ALA A 131 4.49 12.14 3.82
C ALA A 131 4.37 10.83 4.63
N LEU A 132 3.57 10.83 5.71
CA LEU A 132 3.35 9.64 6.55
C LEU A 132 2.50 8.57 5.86
N THR A 133 1.51 8.98 5.07
CA THR A 133 0.56 8.09 4.39
C THR A 133 1.22 6.92 3.63
N PRO A 134 2.21 7.13 2.73
CA PRO A 134 2.86 6.03 2.02
C PRO A 134 3.69 5.12 2.95
N VAL A 135 4.26 5.66 4.03
CA VAL A 135 5.01 4.88 5.04
C VAL A 135 4.05 3.96 5.79
N LEU A 136 2.92 4.50 6.26
CA LEU A 136 1.89 3.74 6.96
C LEU A 136 1.21 2.71 6.08
N ALA A 137 0.98 3.01 4.80
CA ALA A 137 0.46 2.04 3.84
C ALA A 137 1.42 0.86 3.67
N THR A 138 2.72 1.13 3.62
CA THR A 138 3.77 0.09 3.53
C THR A 138 3.84 -0.74 4.80
N LEU A 139 3.83 -0.11 5.98
CA LEU A 139 3.78 -0.81 7.27
C LEU A 139 2.53 -1.68 7.40
N SER A 140 1.38 -1.16 6.96
CA SER A 140 0.13 -1.92 6.91
C SER A 140 0.25 -3.16 6.04
N TYR A 141 0.84 -3.04 4.85
CA TYR A 141 1.07 -4.19 3.98
C TYR A 141 1.95 -5.25 4.66
N LEU A 142 3.08 -4.84 5.25
CA LEU A 142 4.03 -5.74 5.90
C LEU A 142 3.41 -6.45 7.10
N LEU A 143 2.72 -5.71 7.98
CA LEU A 143 2.06 -6.28 9.16
C LEU A 143 0.93 -7.24 8.77
N ASN A 144 0.11 -6.89 7.78
CA ASN A 144 -0.93 -7.79 7.30
C ASN A 144 -0.34 -9.05 6.66
N ARG A 145 0.73 -8.92 5.88
CA ARG A 145 1.44 -10.06 5.27
C ARG A 145 2.05 -11.00 6.32
N ASP A 146 2.73 -10.45 7.31
CA ASP A 146 3.62 -11.21 8.19
C ASP A 146 2.95 -11.66 9.49
N PHE A 147 1.89 -10.97 9.95
CA PHE A 147 1.21 -11.27 11.23
C PHE A 147 -0.25 -11.72 11.07
N VAL A 148 -0.99 -11.13 10.12
CA VAL A 148 -2.43 -11.43 9.97
C VAL A 148 -2.62 -12.66 9.09
N PHE A 149 -2.03 -12.67 7.89
CA PHE A 149 -2.26 -13.69 6.86
C PHE A 149 -1.05 -14.60 6.62
N ARG A 150 -0.17 -14.75 7.62
CA ARG A 150 0.95 -15.69 7.52
C ARG A 150 0.37 -17.11 7.41
N THR A 151 0.43 -17.68 6.21
CA THR A 151 0.13 -19.10 5.99
C THR A 151 1.00 -19.90 6.94
N GLY A 152 0.39 -20.67 7.84
CA GLY A 152 1.14 -21.60 8.67
C GLY A 152 1.93 -22.53 7.76
N ALA A 153 3.25 -22.58 7.94
CA ALA A 153 4.08 -23.67 7.46
C ALA A 153 3.75 -24.91 8.30
N GLY A 154 2.54 -25.47 8.08
CA GLY A 154 2.01 -26.56 8.91
C GLY A 154 1.05 -27.51 8.20
N ASP A 155 0.67 -27.27 6.94
CA ASP A 155 -0.22 -28.17 6.18
C ASP A 155 0.42 -28.55 4.83
N ALA A 156 1.61 -29.15 4.89
CA ALA A 156 2.22 -29.90 3.79
C ALA A 156 2.25 -31.39 4.16
#